data_AF-A0A2N7Y449-F1
#
_entry.id   AF-A0A2N7Y449-F1
#
_cell.length_a   1.000
_cell.length_b   1.000
_cell.length_c   1.000
_cell.angle_alpha   90.00
_cell.angle_beta   90.00
_cell.angle_gamma   90.00
#
_symmetry.space_group_name_H-M   'P 1'
#
loop_
_entity.id
_entity.type
_entity.pdbx_description
1 polymer ?
#
loop_
_entity_poly.entity_id
_entity_poly.type
_entity_poly.pdbx_seq_one_letter_code
_entity_poly.pdbx_strand_id
1 'polypeptide(L)'
;MSAMDAGQVVPGYVTFVGREASWAGRQFMSFSYSVNGQHFHKSLNETVDAWSTTTLRKASYGLRVGDPVSVWCSLTDPEVCCIGEKPAEKPAILRWIESLGALGPL
;
A
#
# COMPACT_ATOMS: atom_id res chain seq x y z
N MET A 1 -13.69 13.25 10.01
CA MET A 1 -12.27 13.09 9.62
C MET A 1 -12.14 11.69 9.06
N SER A 2 -11.75 11.57 7.80
CA SER A 2 -11.61 10.25 7.18
C SER A 2 -10.28 9.64 7.59
N ALA A 3 -10.18 8.31 7.71
CA ALA A 3 -8.96 7.59 8.13
C ALA A 3 -7.71 7.87 7.25
N MET A 4 -7.90 8.55 6.12
CA MET A 4 -6.84 9.01 5.22
C MET A 4 -6.27 10.39 5.56
N ASP A 5 -6.94 11.19 6.39
CA ASP A 5 -6.48 12.54 6.66
C ASP A 5 -5.22 12.54 7.52
N ALA A 6 -5.05 11.51 8.35
CA ALA A 6 -3.93 11.34 9.27
C ALA A 6 -3.20 10.01 9.01
N GLY A 7 -1.96 10.11 8.53
CA GLY A 7 -1.06 8.97 8.36
C GLY A 7 0.38 9.41 8.57
N GLN A 8 1.28 8.45 8.66
CA GLN A 8 2.70 8.68 8.85
C GLN A 8 3.52 7.88 7.85
N VAL A 9 4.71 8.38 7.54
CA VAL A 9 5.68 7.67 6.71
C VAL A 9 6.67 6.96 7.63
N VAL A 10 6.80 5.66 7.46
CA VAL A 10 7.73 4.80 8.19
C VAL A 10 8.67 4.08 7.24
N PRO A 11 9.89 3.74 7.67
CA PRO A 11 10.79 2.93 6.88
C PRO A 11 10.28 1.49 6.78
N GLY A 12 10.39 0.93 5.58
CA GLY A 12 10.21 -0.48 5.29
C GLY A 12 11.33 -1.01 4.41
N TYR A 13 11.24 -2.28 4.04
CA TYR A 13 12.18 -2.91 3.13
C TYR A 13 11.48 -3.91 2.23
N VAL A 14 12.02 -4.06 1.03
CA VAL A 14 11.54 -5.03 0.05
C VAL A 14 11.89 -6.44 0.51
N THR A 15 10.90 -7.33 0.54
CA THR A 15 11.07 -8.74 0.92
C THR A 15 11.02 -9.68 -0.27
N PHE A 16 10.34 -9.28 -1.34
CA PHE A 16 10.23 -10.07 -2.56
C PHE A 16 10.07 -9.17 -3.79
N VAL A 17 10.71 -9.54 -4.90
CA VAL A 17 10.48 -8.94 -6.22
C VAL A 17 10.36 -10.06 -7.23
N GLY A 18 9.23 -10.10 -7.93
CA GLY A 18 8.93 -11.04 -8.99
C GLY A 18 8.52 -10.30 -10.27
N ARG A 19 8.76 -10.95 -11.41
CA ARG A 19 8.28 -10.48 -12.71
C ARG A 19 7.61 -11.65 -13.40
N GLU A 20 6.37 -11.46 -13.84
CA GLU A 20 5.73 -12.43 -14.73
C GLU A 20 6.42 -12.38 -16.09
N ALA A 21 6.81 -13.55 -16.61
CA ALA A 21 7.40 -13.70 -17.94
C ALA A 21 6.36 -13.62 -19.08
N SER A 22 5.06 -13.52 -18.75
CA SER A 22 4.00 -13.38 -19.73
C SER A 22 4.02 -11.99 -20.39
N TRP A 23 3.42 -11.89 -21.58
CA TRP A 23 3.34 -10.69 -22.43
C TRP A 23 2.81 -9.42 -21.73
N ALA A 24 2.20 -9.56 -20.55
CA ALA A 24 1.68 -8.45 -19.73
C ALA A 24 2.71 -7.82 -18.79
N GLY A 25 3.88 -8.44 -18.56
CA GLY A 25 4.99 -7.86 -17.80
C GLY A 25 4.63 -7.35 -16.40
N ARG A 26 3.73 -8.04 -15.70
CA ARG A 26 3.29 -7.66 -14.35
C ARG A 26 4.45 -7.85 -13.38
N GLN A 27 4.80 -6.77 -12.66
CA GLN A 27 5.74 -6.84 -11.55
C GLN A 27 4.96 -7.13 -10.27
N PHE A 28 5.47 -8.06 -9.48
CA PHE A 28 4.97 -8.38 -8.15
C PHE A 28 6.05 -8.00 -7.17
N MET A 29 5.67 -7.35 -6.08
CA MET A 29 6.61 -7.00 -5.03
C MET A 29 5.90 -7.07 -3.69
N SER A 30 6.63 -7.56 -2.70
CA SER A 30 6.22 -7.52 -1.30
C SER A 30 7.25 -6.76 -0.49
N PHE A 31 6.79 -6.16 0.59
CA PHE A 31 7.60 -5.41 1.52
C PHE A 31 7.12 -5.62 2.94
N SER A 32 8.00 -5.29 3.88
CA SER A 32 7.73 -5.32 5.30
C SER A 32 8.01 -3.97 5.91
N TYR A 33 7.24 -3.59 6.93
CA TYR A 33 7.46 -2.40 7.73
C TYR A 33 6.96 -2.63 9.16
N SER A 34 7.44 -1.80 10.07
CA SER A 34 7.05 -1.88 11.48
C SER A 34 6.65 -0.50 11.99
N VAL A 35 5.53 -0.47 12.70
CA VAL A 35 4.98 0.75 13.31
C VAL A 35 4.27 0.38 14.60
N ASN A 36 4.42 1.20 15.64
CA ASN A 36 3.78 0.98 16.95
C ASN A 36 4.02 -0.42 17.55
N GLY A 37 5.20 -1.01 17.32
CA GLY A 37 5.56 -2.36 17.81
C GLY A 37 4.93 -3.52 17.03
N GLN A 38 4.15 -3.23 15.99
CA GLN A 38 3.58 -4.22 15.08
C GLN A 38 4.43 -4.36 13.82
N HIS A 39 4.45 -5.55 13.23
CA HIS A 39 5.13 -5.83 11.97
C HIS A 39 4.11 -6.25 10.91
N PHE A 40 4.20 -5.60 9.75
CA PHE A 40 3.31 -5.85 8.63
C PHE A 40 4.13 -6.34 7.45
N HIS A 41 3.57 -7.32 6.74
CA HIS A 41 4.08 -7.82 5.48
C HIS A 41 2.95 -7.70 4.46
N LYS A 42 3.17 -6.94 3.37
CA LYS A 42 2.15 -6.66 2.37
C LYS A 42 2.72 -6.84 0.97
N SER A 43 1.93 -7.39 0.08
CA SER A 43 2.16 -7.29 -1.36
C SER A 43 1.62 -5.96 -1.87
N LEU A 44 2.19 -5.42 -2.94
CA LEU A 44 1.69 -4.18 -3.55
C LEU A 44 0.20 -4.26 -3.93
N ASN A 45 -0.31 -5.45 -4.25
CA ASN A 45 -1.72 -5.65 -4.60
C ASN A 45 -2.67 -5.55 -3.39
N GLU A 46 -2.15 -5.66 -2.17
CA GLU A 46 -2.91 -5.46 -0.92
C GLU A 46 -2.87 -4.02 -0.42
N THR A 47 -2.02 -3.19 -1.04
CA THR A 47 -1.89 -1.78 -0.68
C THR A 47 -2.92 -0.92 -1.40
N VAL A 48 -3.03 0.32 -0.94
CA VAL A 48 -3.72 1.33 -1.70
C VAL A 48 -3.09 1.50 -3.09
N ASP A 49 -1.82 1.22 -3.36
CA ASP A 49 -1.26 1.41 -4.72
C ASP A 49 -1.83 0.46 -5.78
N ALA A 50 -2.50 -0.62 -5.37
CA ALA A 50 -3.06 -1.66 -6.25
C ALA A 50 -3.98 -1.12 -7.38
N TRP A 51 -4.54 0.10 -7.22
CA TRP A 51 -5.47 0.69 -8.19
C TRP A 51 -4.80 1.42 -9.35
N SER A 52 -3.51 1.76 -9.27
CA SER A 52 -2.79 2.44 -10.34
C SER A 52 -1.62 1.59 -10.81
N THR A 53 -1.78 0.93 -11.97
CA THR A 53 -0.69 0.20 -12.63
C THR A 53 0.52 1.07 -12.91
N THR A 54 0.32 2.38 -13.14
CA THR A 54 1.41 3.36 -13.27
C THR A 54 2.13 3.59 -11.94
N THR A 55 1.40 3.72 -10.84
CA THR A 55 1.97 3.90 -9.49
C THR A 55 2.67 2.62 -9.06
N LEU A 56 2.07 1.46 -9.24
CA LEU A 56 2.68 0.15 -9.00
C LEU A 56 3.97 -0.04 -9.78
N ARG A 57 3.95 0.28 -11.08
CA ARG A 57 5.15 0.17 -11.92
C ARG A 57 6.22 1.13 -11.42
N LYS A 58 5.90 2.40 -11.15
CA LYS A 58 6.87 3.36 -10.61
C LYS A 58 7.43 2.94 -9.24
N ALA A 59 6.56 2.47 -8.35
CA ALA A 59 6.93 2.06 -6.99
C ALA A 59 7.80 0.80 -6.97
N SER A 60 7.63 -0.12 -7.93
CA SER A 60 8.40 -1.37 -8.02
C SER A 60 9.54 -1.35 -9.03
N TYR A 61 9.69 -0.28 -9.83
CA TYR A 61 10.68 -0.25 -10.90
C TYR A 61 12.10 -0.20 -10.34
N GLY A 62 12.90 -1.20 -10.69
CA GLY A 62 14.32 -1.26 -10.32
C GLY A 62 14.60 -1.68 -8.87
N LEU A 63 13.57 -1.90 -8.06
CA LEU A 63 13.73 -2.38 -6.68
C LEU A 63 14.22 -3.83 -6.64
N ARG A 64 15.00 -4.13 -5.61
CA ARG A 64 15.56 -5.43 -5.28
C ARG A 64 15.18 -5.82 -3.86
N VAL A 65 15.24 -7.12 -3.57
CA VAL A 65 15.07 -7.62 -2.19
C VAL A 65 16.13 -6.98 -1.28
N GLY A 66 15.69 -6.48 -0.14
CA GLY A 66 16.51 -5.76 0.83
C GLY A 66 16.58 -4.25 0.61
N ASP A 67 16.10 -3.73 -0.52
CA ASP A 67 16.11 -2.28 -0.76
C ASP A 67 15.21 -1.57 0.28
N PRO A 68 15.63 -0.39 0.77
CA PRO A 68 14.79 0.41 1.64
C PRO A 68 13.64 1.03 0.84
N VAL A 69 12.46 1.10 1.46
CA VAL A 69 11.29 1.78 0.91
C VAL A 69 10.65 2.66 1.97
N SER A 70 10.08 3.78 1.55
CA SER A 70 9.17 4.55 2.39
C SER A 70 7.78 3.95 2.32
N VAL A 71 7.11 3.79 3.46
CA VAL A 71 5.74 3.29 3.54
C VAL A 71 4.90 4.34 4.25
N TRP A 72 3.89 4.89 3.58
CA TRP A 72 2.85 5.62 4.27
C TRP A 72 1.83 4.63 4.83
N CYS A 73 1.46 4.77 6.10
CA CYS A 73 0.39 4.00 6.73
C CYS A 73 -0.58 4.92 7.49
N SER A 74 -1.85 4.53 7.58
CA SER A 74 -2.84 5.27 8.36
C SER A 74 -2.52 5.20 9.85
N LEU A 75 -2.78 6.29 10.57
CA LEU A 75 -2.62 6.34 12.02
C LEU A 75 -3.73 5.58 12.76
N THR A 76 -4.91 5.45 12.16
CA THR A 76 -6.07 4.77 12.75
C THR A 76 -6.12 3.28 12.41
N ASP A 77 -5.59 2.91 11.25
CA ASP A 77 -5.50 1.51 10.81
C ASP A 77 -4.18 1.30 10.06
N PRO A 78 -3.11 0.88 10.76
CA PRO A 78 -1.80 0.69 10.15
C PRO A 78 -1.77 -0.32 9.01
N GLU A 79 -2.76 -1.21 8.88
CA GLU A 79 -2.83 -2.13 7.72
C GLU A 79 -3.07 -1.41 6.40
N VAL A 80 -3.75 -0.26 6.45
CA VAL A 80 -4.00 0.60 5.29
C VAL A 80 -2.73 1.39 4.98
N CYS A 81 -2.05 1.00 3.91
CA CYS A 81 -0.74 1.56 3.55
C CYS A 81 -0.54 1.71 2.02
N CYS A 82 0.49 2.47 1.65
CA CYS A 82 1.05 2.59 0.29
C CYS A 82 2.55 2.86 0.33
N ILE A 83 3.26 2.59 -0.76
CA ILE A 83 4.67 2.93 -0.94
C ILE A 83 4.81 4.42 -1.25
N GLY A 84 5.79 5.05 -0.61
CA GLY A 84 6.11 6.46 -0.79
C GLY A 84 5.34 7.35 0.17
N GLU A 85 4.58 8.29 -0.41
CA GLU A 85 3.89 9.35 0.32
C GLU A 85 2.37 9.11 0.34
N LYS A 86 1.66 9.93 1.13
CA LYS A 86 0.19 9.90 1.23
C LYS A 86 -0.45 9.92 -0.17
N PRO A 87 -1.46 9.08 -0.46
CA PRO A 87 -2.17 9.14 -1.72
C PRO A 87 -2.78 10.53 -1.91
N ALA A 88 -2.49 11.20 -3.03
CA ALA A 88 -3.04 12.52 -3.35
C ALA A 88 -4.56 12.50 -3.57
N GLU A 89 -5.13 11.33 -3.88
CA GLU A 89 -6.56 11.13 -4.10
C GLU A 89 -7.11 10.05 -3.15
N LYS A 90 -8.30 10.30 -2.58
CA LYS A 90 -9.06 9.28 -1.84
C LYS A 90 -9.36 8.10 -2.77
N PRO A 91 -8.88 6.88 -2.51
CA PRO A 91 -9.18 5.72 -3.32
C PRO A 91 -10.67 5.45 -3.33
N ALA A 92 -11.22 5.12 -4.49
CA ALA A 92 -12.62 4.73 -4.62
C ALA A 92 -12.99 3.56 -3.70
N ILE A 93 -12.04 2.66 -3.36
CA ILE A 93 -12.26 1.53 -2.45
C ILE A 93 -12.58 1.98 -1.01
N LEU A 94 -12.02 3.10 -0.56
CA LEU A 94 -12.43 3.68 0.72
C LEU A 94 -13.75 4.43 0.60
N ARG A 95 -14.11 4.97 -0.57
CA ARG A 95 -15.52 5.38 -0.78
C ARG A 95 -16.46 4.19 -0.67
N TRP A 96 -16.08 3.00 -1.15
CA TRP A 96 -16.86 1.78 -0.99
C TRP A 96 -16.91 1.29 0.47
N ILE A 97 -15.79 1.29 1.20
CA ILE A 97 -15.76 0.91 2.63
C ILE A 97 -16.50 1.95 3.49
N GLU A 98 -16.37 3.26 3.23
CA GLU A 98 -17.17 4.31 3.87
C GLU A 98 -18.67 4.15 3.51
N SER A 99 -19.00 3.72 2.28
CA SER A 99 -20.40 3.44 1.89
C SER A 99 -20.96 2.19 2.56
N LEU A 100 -20.13 1.17 2.80
CA LEU A 100 -20.52 -0.07 3.49
C LEU A 100 -20.59 0.12 5.02
N GLY A 101 -19.74 0.97 5.60
CA GLY A 101 -19.81 1.35 7.02
C GLY A 101 -20.91 2.37 7.35
N ALA A 102 -21.43 3.09 6.34
CA ALA A 102 -22.60 3.96 6.48
C ALA A 102 -23.94 3.22 6.41
N LEU A 103 -23.94 1.95 5.97
CA LEU A 103 -25.07 1.03 6.13
C LEU A 103 -24.99 0.42 7.53
N GLY A 104 -25.52 1.15 8.52
CA GLY A 104 -25.65 0.66 9.90
C GLY A 104 -26.45 -0.66 9.98
N PRO A 105 -26.40 -1.38 11.11
CA PRO A 105 -27.10 -2.63 11.27
C PRO A 105 -28.61 -2.37 11.12
N LEU A 106 -29.26 -3.12 10.22
CA LEU A 106 -30.70 -3.30 10.22
C LEU A 106 -31.14 -4.07 11.47
#